data_AF-A0A0V0Q9Q3-F1
#
_entry.id   AF-A0A0V0Q9Q3-F1
#
_cell.length_a   1.000
_cell.length_b   1.000
_cell.length_c   1.000
_cell.angle_alpha   90.00
_cell.angle_beta   90.00
_cell.angle_gamma   90.00
#
_symmetry.space_group_name_H-M   'P 1'
#
loop_
_entity.id
_entity.type
_entity.pdbx_description
1 polymer ?
#
loop_
_entity_poly.entity_id
_entity_poly.type
_entity_poly.pdbx_seq_one_letter_code
_entity_poly.pdbx_strand_id
1 'polypeptide(L)'
;MMQKLLQSSKTLLSKQQTYAFSSQQSQQQKRKVVLLPGHGIGPEISNSVKRIFEVLKVPIEWEEHHTLDKPKDDEGNLIDNKTLEKIKEYKYALKGPLMTPIGEGYRSLNVTLRKKLQLYANVRPCKSFEGVKTHYDNVDVVTMRENTEGEYSGIEHKILPGVVENLKIISQKASYNICKYAYEFAKANGRKKVSVCLKAGVMKQGDGLFMREALKVAEEYPEIQTEVVNVDTVCFQLASNPQSLDVMVMPNLYGDIVSDLCSGLIGGLGLTASGNIGSDCELYEAVHGTAPDIAGKDLANPTALLLSSTMMLNSMGFRNEAANIDQAVKSVLKENKYVTGDLGGKYGNTDYTNAIIDRLQ
;
A
#
# COMPACT_ATOMS: atom_id res chain seq x y z
N MET A 1 10.46 -41.24 58.32
CA MET A 1 9.44 -40.97 57.27
C MET A 1 9.89 -39.93 56.23
N MET A 2 11.11 -39.37 56.31
CA MET A 2 11.69 -38.44 55.31
C MET A 2 12.74 -39.07 54.38
N GLN A 3 12.92 -40.39 54.41
CA GLN A 3 13.86 -41.12 53.52
C GLN A 3 13.17 -41.97 52.43
N LYS A 4 11.85 -42.19 52.50
CA LYS A 4 11.08 -42.92 51.47
C LYS A 4 10.51 -42.02 50.36
N LEU A 5 10.59 -40.69 50.49
CA LEU A 5 10.15 -39.73 49.47
C LEU A 5 11.28 -39.27 48.51
N LEU A 6 12.55 -39.59 48.81
CA LEU A 6 13.69 -39.25 47.95
C LEU A 6 14.08 -40.35 46.96
N GLN A 7 13.54 -41.57 47.12
CA GLN A 7 13.76 -42.69 46.17
C GLN A 7 12.72 -42.74 45.04
N SER A 8 11.55 -42.10 45.18
CA SER A 8 10.58 -41.99 44.08
C SER A 8 10.92 -40.88 43.07
N SER A 9 11.86 -39.98 43.40
CA SER A 9 12.28 -38.89 42.51
C SER A 9 13.52 -39.20 41.67
N LYS A 10 14.17 -40.36 41.87
CA LYS A 10 15.34 -40.78 41.07
C LYS A 10 15.05 -41.79 39.96
N THR A 11 13.82 -42.30 39.88
CA THR A 11 13.41 -43.26 38.82
C THR A 11 12.59 -42.62 37.70
N LEU A 12 12.52 -41.29 37.65
CA LEU A 12 11.88 -40.51 36.57
C LEU A 12 12.90 -39.76 35.69
N LEU A 13 14.20 -39.96 35.92
CA LEU A 13 15.30 -39.35 35.18
C LEU A 13 16.11 -40.42 34.42
N SER A 14 15.48 -41.18 33.52
CA SER A 14 16.23 -42.03 32.57
C SER A 14 15.44 -42.51 31.34
N LYS A 15 14.47 -41.75 30.83
CA LYS A 15 13.97 -41.97 29.47
C LYS A 15 14.54 -40.89 28.56
N GLN A 16 15.80 -41.08 28.18
CA GLN A 16 16.33 -40.56 26.93
C GLN A 16 15.48 -41.17 25.80
N GLN A 17 14.45 -40.44 25.37
CA GLN A 17 13.93 -40.58 24.02
C GLN A 17 14.86 -39.78 23.13
N THR A 18 15.74 -40.51 22.46
CA THR A 18 16.43 -40.10 21.26
C THR A 18 15.38 -39.61 20.25
N TYR A 19 15.08 -38.33 20.25
CA TYR A 19 14.44 -37.68 19.10
C TYR A 19 15.51 -37.63 18.01
N ALA A 20 15.48 -38.64 17.15
CA ALA A 20 16.13 -38.55 15.86
C ALA A 20 15.67 -37.24 15.21
N PHE A 21 16.64 -36.41 14.81
CA PHE A 21 16.41 -35.32 13.88
C PHE A 21 15.95 -35.95 12.56
N SER A 22 14.65 -36.24 12.45
CA SER A 22 14.02 -36.36 11.15
C SER A 22 13.84 -34.94 10.64
N SER A 23 14.66 -34.58 9.66
CA SER A 23 14.47 -33.41 8.81
C SER A 23 13.15 -33.51 8.06
N GLN A 24 12.03 -33.30 8.75
CA GLN A 24 10.78 -32.92 8.12
C GLN A 24 10.86 -31.41 7.93
N GLN A 25 11.27 -31.00 6.73
CA GLN A 25 10.88 -29.70 6.21
C GLN A 25 9.35 -29.62 6.36
N SER A 26 8.86 -28.88 7.35
CA SER A 26 7.46 -28.49 7.38
C SER A 26 7.23 -27.72 6.09
N GLN A 27 6.51 -28.33 5.15
CA GLN A 27 6.01 -27.65 3.96
C GLN A 27 5.12 -26.52 4.47
N GLN A 28 5.68 -25.33 4.56
CA GLN A 28 4.96 -24.14 4.96
C GLN A 28 3.84 -23.95 3.93
N GLN A 29 2.58 -24.11 4.38
CA GLN A 29 1.43 -24.05 3.48
C GLN A 29 1.45 -22.69 2.77
N LYS A 30 1.62 -22.71 1.44
CA LYS A 30 1.64 -21.48 0.65
C LYS A 30 0.32 -20.74 0.82
N ARG A 31 0.39 -19.43 1.01
CA ARG A 31 -0.81 -18.58 1.02
C ARG A 31 -1.14 -18.16 -0.39
N LYS A 32 -2.40 -18.32 -0.77
CA LYS A 32 -2.88 -17.87 -2.07
C LYS A 32 -3.05 -16.36 -2.08
N VAL A 33 -2.66 -15.73 -3.18
CA VAL A 33 -2.80 -14.28 -3.40
C VAL A 33 -3.26 -14.06 -4.82
N VAL A 34 -4.26 -13.21 -5.01
CA VAL A 34 -4.68 -12.81 -6.36
C VAL A 34 -3.64 -11.85 -6.93
N LEU A 35 -3.11 -12.15 -8.12
CA LEU A 35 -2.28 -11.23 -8.88
C LEU A 35 -3.08 -10.69 -10.06
N LEU A 36 -3.14 -9.36 -10.18
CA LEU A 36 -3.70 -8.65 -11.32
C LEU A 36 -2.54 -7.95 -12.05
N PRO A 37 -1.91 -8.56 -13.06
CA PRO A 37 -0.75 -7.95 -13.72
C PRO A 37 -1.06 -6.57 -14.32
N GLY A 38 -2.30 -6.35 -14.74
CA GLY A 38 -2.77 -5.07 -15.27
C GLY A 38 -2.35 -4.82 -16.72
N HIS A 39 -2.20 -3.55 -17.08
CA HIS A 39 -2.01 -3.06 -18.44
C HIS A 39 -0.68 -2.30 -18.60
N GLY A 40 -0.24 -2.11 -19.85
CA GLY A 40 0.98 -1.36 -20.17
C GLY A 40 2.22 -2.01 -19.56
N ILE A 41 2.95 -1.29 -18.71
CA ILE A 41 4.12 -1.82 -17.98
C ILE A 41 3.77 -2.85 -16.89
N GLY A 42 2.49 -3.02 -16.56
CA GLY A 42 2.05 -3.88 -15.46
C GLY A 42 2.56 -5.33 -15.51
N PRO A 43 2.45 -6.03 -16.65
CA PRO A 43 2.97 -7.40 -16.78
C PRO A 43 4.48 -7.55 -16.53
N GLU A 44 5.32 -6.63 -17.02
CA GLU A 44 6.79 -6.71 -16.84
C GLU A 44 7.21 -6.47 -15.38
N ILE A 45 6.64 -5.48 -14.71
CA ILE A 45 6.92 -5.24 -13.29
C ILE A 45 6.33 -6.34 -12.39
N SER A 46 5.19 -6.92 -12.76
CA SER A 46 4.59 -8.05 -12.03
C SER A 46 5.46 -9.31 -12.14
N ASN A 47 6.00 -9.58 -13.32
CA ASN A 47 6.96 -10.66 -13.53
C ASN A 47 8.25 -10.44 -12.74
N SER A 48 8.73 -9.20 -12.61
CA SER A 48 9.87 -8.86 -11.75
C SER A 48 9.62 -9.27 -10.29
N VAL A 49 8.44 -8.93 -9.75
CA VAL A 49 8.05 -9.29 -8.38
C VAL A 49 7.98 -10.81 -8.22
N LYS A 50 7.35 -11.52 -9.17
CA LYS A 50 7.27 -12.99 -9.13
C LYS A 50 8.66 -13.64 -9.09
N ARG A 51 9.60 -13.18 -9.93
CA ARG A 51 10.98 -13.70 -9.97
C ARG A 51 11.70 -13.50 -8.63
N ILE A 52 11.58 -12.31 -8.03
CA ILE A 52 12.16 -12.02 -6.71
C ILE A 52 11.56 -12.93 -5.63
N PHE A 53 10.23 -13.11 -5.64
CA PHE A 53 9.54 -13.98 -4.69
C PHE A 53 9.94 -15.45 -4.83
N GLU A 54 10.17 -15.90 -6.07
CA GLU A 54 10.62 -17.27 -6.36
C GLU A 54 12.04 -17.53 -5.81
N VAL A 55 12.99 -16.62 -6.05
CA VAL A 55 14.36 -16.75 -5.53
C VAL A 55 14.37 -16.76 -4.00
N LEU A 56 13.61 -15.86 -3.38
CA LEU A 56 13.50 -15.77 -1.93
C LEU A 56 12.67 -16.91 -1.33
N LYS A 57 12.04 -17.75 -2.16
CA LYS A 57 11.15 -18.86 -1.79
C LYS A 57 10.02 -18.41 -0.85
N VAL A 58 9.48 -17.23 -1.12
CA VAL A 58 8.35 -16.69 -0.34
C VAL A 58 7.18 -17.67 -0.42
N PRO A 59 6.51 -18.03 0.69
CA PRO A 59 5.44 -19.04 0.72
C PRO A 59 4.11 -18.48 0.17
N ILE A 60 4.14 -18.01 -1.08
CA ILE A 60 3.01 -17.43 -1.80
C ILE A 60 2.72 -18.27 -3.05
N GLU A 61 1.43 -18.47 -3.31
CA GLU A 61 0.92 -19.05 -4.55
C GLU A 61 0.09 -17.99 -5.26
N TRP A 62 0.53 -17.57 -6.44
CA TRP A 62 -0.16 -16.56 -7.23
C TRP A 62 -1.31 -17.18 -8.02
N GLU A 63 -2.52 -16.64 -7.85
CA GLU A 63 -3.63 -16.89 -8.76
C GLU A 63 -3.81 -15.65 -9.65
N GLU A 64 -3.41 -15.77 -10.92
CA GLU A 64 -3.49 -14.65 -11.86
C GLU A 64 -4.90 -14.47 -12.40
N HIS A 65 -5.37 -13.21 -12.34
CA HIS A 65 -6.61 -12.76 -12.96
C HIS A 65 -6.29 -11.61 -13.91
N HIS A 66 -7.13 -11.45 -14.93
CA HIS A 66 -7.02 -10.36 -15.90
C HIS A 66 -8.34 -9.61 -15.98
N THR A 67 -8.28 -8.32 -16.32
CA THR A 67 -9.47 -7.55 -16.67
C THR A 67 -10.04 -8.03 -18.00
N LEU A 68 -11.34 -7.82 -18.17
CA LEU A 68 -12.07 -8.14 -19.40
C LEU A 68 -11.74 -7.14 -20.50
N ASP A 69 -11.73 -7.61 -21.76
CA ASP A 69 -11.52 -6.75 -22.93
C ASP A 69 -12.72 -5.82 -23.21
N LYS A 70 -13.92 -6.25 -22.81
CA LYS A 70 -15.18 -5.50 -22.95
C LYS A 70 -16.05 -5.67 -21.71
N PRO A 71 -16.85 -4.66 -21.33
CA PRO A 71 -17.80 -4.81 -20.23
C PRO A 71 -18.81 -5.90 -20.52
N LYS A 72 -19.18 -6.65 -19.49
CA LYS A 72 -20.27 -7.64 -19.55
C LYS A 72 -21.62 -7.07 -19.12
N ASP A 73 -21.63 -5.88 -18.54
CA ASP A 73 -22.81 -5.20 -18.01
C ASP A 73 -22.90 -3.76 -18.52
N ASP A 74 -24.11 -3.20 -18.40
CA ASP A 74 -24.40 -1.81 -18.75
C ASP A 74 -23.69 -0.80 -17.83
N GLU A 75 -23.14 -1.28 -16.70
CA GLU A 75 -22.35 -0.49 -15.75
C GLU A 75 -20.90 -0.25 -16.23
N GLY A 76 -20.43 -0.99 -17.24
CA GLY A 76 -19.08 -0.84 -17.75
C GLY A 76 -18.00 -1.59 -16.99
N ASN A 77 -18.36 -2.59 -16.18
CA ASN A 77 -17.41 -3.27 -15.31
C ASN A 77 -16.49 -4.20 -16.13
N LEU A 78 -15.19 -3.88 -16.14
CA LEU A 78 -14.15 -4.72 -16.76
C LEU A 78 -13.52 -5.73 -15.79
N ILE A 79 -14.08 -5.88 -14.58
CA ILE A 79 -13.55 -6.78 -13.56
C ILE A 79 -14.60 -7.85 -13.29
N ASP A 80 -14.22 -9.11 -13.50
CA ASP A 80 -15.11 -10.24 -13.32
C ASP A 80 -15.48 -10.40 -11.83
N ASN A 81 -16.72 -10.78 -11.55
CA ASN A 81 -17.18 -11.02 -10.17
C ASN A 81 -16.38 -12.15 -9.53
N LYS A 82 -15.96 -13.15 -10.32
CA LYS A 82 -15.08 -14.24 -9.87
C LYS A 82 -13.76 -13.70 -9.30
N THR A 83 -13.20 -12.66 -9.90
CA THR A 83 -11.98 -12.00 -9.39
C THR A 83 -12.24 -11.37 -8.03
N LEU A 84 -13.35 -10.64 -7.88
CA LEU A 84 -13.72 -10.00 -6.60
C LEU A 84 -13.96 -11.04 -5.50
N GLU A 85 -14.63 -12.15 -5.82
CA GLU A 85 -14.83 -13.28 -4.91
C GLU A 85 -13.51 -13.88 -4.47
N LYS A 86 -12.56 -14.08 -5.40
CA LYS A 86 -11.23 -14.61 -5.08
C LYS A 86 -10.39 -13.66 -4.22
N ILE A 87 -10.48 -12.35 -4.46
CA ILE A 87 -9.81 -11.36 -3.60
C ILE A 87 -10.39 -11.44 -2.17
N LYS A 88 -11.70 -11.60 -2.01
CA LYS A 88 -12.33 -11.77 -0.69
C LYS A 88 -11.99 -13.11 -0.03
N GLU A 89 -11.97 -14.20 -0.81
CA GLU A 89 -11.61 -15.55 -0.34
C GLU A 89 -10.17 -15.61 0.18
N TYR A 90 -9.22 -15.06 -0.58
CA TYR A 90 -7.79 -15.09 -0.25
C TYR A 90 -7.35 -13.92 0.63
N LYS A 91 -8.20 -12.90 0.78
CA LYS A 91 -8.00 -11.66 1.55
C LYS A 91 -6.89 -10.73 1.06
N TYR A 92 -6.02 -11.18 0.17
CA TYR A 92 -4.89 -10.42 -0.32
C TYR A 92 -4.82 -10.43 -1.84
N ALA A 93 -4.54 -9.27 -2.40
CA ALA A 93 -4.29 -9.10 -3.82
C ALA A 93 -3.14 -8.12 -4.08
N LEU A 94 -2.36 -8.40 -5.13
CA LEU A 94 -1.34 -7.51 -5.68
C LEU A 94 -1.77 -7.12 -7.09
N LYS A 95 -1.66 -5.84 -7.42
CA LYS A 95 -2.21 -5.30 -8.67
C LYS A 95 -1.25 -4.31 -9.32
N GLY A 96 -0.96 -4.54 -10.60
CA GLY A 96 -0.29 -3.59 -11.48
C GLY A 96 -1.19 -2.43 -11.95
N PRO A 97 -0.67 -1.47 -12.71
CA PRO A 97 -1.46 -0.35 -13.21
C PRO A 97 -2.60 -0.81 -14.12
N LEU A 98 -3.78 -0.19 -13.95
CA LEU A 98 -4.95 -0.42 -14.80
C LEU A 98 -5.27 0.83 -15.61
N MET A 99 -5.34 0.67 -16.92
CA MET A 99 -5.81 1.72 -17.85
C MET A 99 -7.26 2.13 -17.52
N THR A 100 -7.51 3.44 -17.49
CA THR A 100 -8.85 4.04 -17.34
C THR A 100 -9.06 5.03 -18.49
N PRO A 101 -10.20 4.99 -19.23
CA PRO A 101 -10.53 6.01 -20.24
C PRO A 101 -10.69 7.41 -19.60
N ILE A 102 -10.25 8.47 -20.28
CA ILE A 102 -10.34 9.86 -19.79
C ILE A 102 -11.48 10.60 -20.50
N GLY A 103 -12.31 11.33 -19.76
CA GLY A 103 -13.24 12.35 -20.29
C GLY A 103 -14.59 11.82 -20.79
N GLU A 104 -14.62 10.64 -21.39
CA GLU A 104 -15.85 9.97 -21.83
C GLU A 104 -15.73 8.45 -21.58
N GLY A 105 -16.78 7.82 -21.06
CA GLY A 105 -16.83 6.38 -20.81
C GLY A 105 -17.11 5.97 -19.37
N TYR A 106 -16.76 4.72 -19.04
CA TYR A 106 -17.13 4.05 -17.79
C TYR A 106 -16.39 4.59 -16.56
N ARG A 107 -16.94 4.34 -15.37
CA ARG A 107 -16.29 4.67 -14.08
C ARG A 107 -14.91 4.01 -13.97
N SER A 108 -13.96 4.71 -13.32
CA SER A 108 -12.60 4.20 -13.11
C SER A 108 -12.58 2.82 -12.45
N LEU A 109 -11.87 1.86 -13.05
CA LEU A 109 -11.74 0.50 -12.55
C LEU A 109 -11.13 0.45 -11.14
N ASN A 110 -10.18 1.34 -10.85
CA ASN A 110 -9.55 1.42 -9.53
C ASN A 110 -10.58 1.83 -8.46
N VAL A 111 -11.41 2.84 -8.77
CA VAL A 111 -12.49 3.28 -7.88
C VAL A 111 -13.54 2.19 -7.70
N THR A 112 -13.90 1.48 -8.78
CA THR A 112 -14.84 0.35 -8.72
C THR A 112 -14.33 -0.77 -7.81
N LEU A 113 -13.05 -1.16 -7.91
CA LEU A 113 -12.44 -2.14 -7.01
C LEU A 113 -12.56 -1.71 -5.55
N ARG A 114 -12.14 -0.48 -5.25
CA ARG A 114 -12.15 0.07 -3.88
C ARG A 114 -13.55 0.08 -3.29
N LYS A 115 -14.56 0.46 -4.07
CA LYS A 115 -15.97 0.46 -3.63
C LYS A 115 -16.51 -0.97 -3.46
N LYS A 116 -16.36 -1.86 -4.45
CA LYS A 116 -16.90 -3.23 -4.40
C LYS A 116 -16.24 -4.10 -3.32
N LEU A 117 -14.98 -3.82 -2.99
CA LEU A 117 -14.20 -4.49 -1.94
C LEU A 117 -14.22 -3.75 -0.59
N GLN A 118 -14.87 -2.59 -0.51
CA GLN A 118 -14.93 -1.73 0.70
C GLN A 118 -13.54 -1.40 1.27
N LEU A 119 -12.59 -1.09 0.39
CA LEU A 119 -11.21 -0.73 0.75
C LEU A 119 -11.17 0.74 1.17
N TYR A 120 -11.51 1.01 2.42
CA TYR A 120 -11.76 2.35 2.96
C TYR A 120 -10.51 3.19 3.21
N ALA A 121 -9.34 2.56 3.40
CA ALA A 121 -8.08 3.26 3.65
C ALA A 121 -7.09 3.04 2.52
N ASN A 122 -6.51 4.11 1.98
CA ASN A 122 -5.36 4.05 1.09
C ASN A 122 -4.12 4.57 1.84
N VAL A 123 -3.14 3.68 2.02
CA VAL A 123 -1.90 3.90 2.76
C VAL A 123 -0.76 4.12 1.77
N ARG A 124 -0.09 5.26 1.84
CA ARG A 124 1.02 5.63 0.95
C ARG A 124 2.22 6.13 1.76
N PRO A 125 3.16 5.25 2.13
CA PRO A 125 4.42 5.67 2.73
C PRO A 125 5.31 6.33 1.68
N CYS A 126 5.92 7.46 2.02
CA CYS A 126 6.89 8.17 1.20
C CYS A 126 8.17 8.36 2.00
N LYS A 127 9.19 7.58 1.65
CA LYS A 127 10.48 7.57 2.33
C LYS A 127 11.62 7.81 1.33
N SER A 128 12.53 8.72 1.66
CA SER A 128 13.75 8.94 0.87
C SER A 128 14.60 7.67 0.82
N PHE A 129 15.15 7.38 -0.35
CA PHE A 129 16.11 6.30 -0.56
C PHE A 129 17.52 6.89 -0.66
N GLU A 130 18.47 6.34 0.12
CA GLU A 130 19.88 6.65 -0.10
C GLU A 130 20.27 6.29 -1.55
N GLY A 131 20.96 7.20 -2.24
CA GLY A 131 21.37 7.04 -3.64
C GLY A 131 20.39 7.63 -4.66
N VAL A 132 19.13 7.88 -4.29
CA VAL A 132 18.16 8.60 -5.14
C VAL A 132 18.27 10.09 -4.85
N LYS A 133 18.83 10.85 -5.78
CA LYS A 133 19.03 12.30 -5.60
C LYS A 133 17.75 13.06 -5.89
N THR A 134 17.23 13.78 -4.90
CA THR A 134 16.13 14.72 -5.05
C THR A 134 16.50 16.08 -4.43
N HIS A 135 15.56 17.03 -4.39
CA HIS A 135 15.73 18.29 -3.67
C HIS A 135 15.56 18.15 -2.14
N TYR A 136 15.16 16.97 -1.66
CA TYR A 136 14.79 16.72 -0.27
C TYR A 136 15.53 15.50 0.28
N ASP A 137 16.05 15.64 1.50
CA ASP A 137 16.72 14.55 2.20
C ASP A 137 15.86 14.04 3.38
N ASN A 138 16.01 12.77 3.75
CA ASN A 138 15.41 12.19 4.96
C ASN A 138 13.88 12.40 5.08
N VAL A 139 13.15 12.37 3.97
CA VAL A 139 11.68 12.34 3.99
C VAL A 139 11.24 11.00 4.53
N ASP A 140 10.31 10.98 5.49
CA ASP A 140 9.70 9.75 6.02
C ASP A 140 8.29 10.05 6.55
N VAL A 141 7.34 10.22 5.62
CA VAL A 141 5.95 10.55 5.91
C VAL A 141 5.01 9.46 5.39
N VAL A 142 3.82 9.34 5.99
CA VAL A 142 2.81 8.37 5.53
C VAL A 142 1.47 9.06 5.35
N THR A 143 0.92 8.99 4.14
CA THR A 143 -0.42 9.50 3.84
C THR A 143 -1.46 8.40 4.02
N MET A 144 -2.50 8.71 4.80
CA MET A 144 -3.69 7.90 5.04
C MET A 144 -4.90 8.60 4.40
N ARG A 145 -5.27 8.14 3.21
CA ARG A 145 -6.36 8.69 2.41
C ARG A 145 -7.64 7.89 2.64
N GLU A 146 -8.73 8.58 2.99
CA GLU A 146 -10.09 8.03 2.91
C GLU A 146 -10.39 7.69 1.44
N ASN A 147 -10.90 6.50 1.16
CA ASN A 147 -10.87 5.93 -0.19
C ASN A 147 -12.24 5.48 -0.72
N THR A 148 -13.34 5.79 -0.02
CA THR A 148 -14.70 5.36 -0.37
C THR A 148 -15.66 6.50 -0.72
N GLU A 149 -15.46 7.70 -0.17
CA GLU A 149 -16.37 8.83 -0.32
C GLU A 149 -15.60 10.14 -0.63
N GLY A 150 -16.08 11.29 -0.17
CA GLY A 150 -15.60 12.62 -0.54
C GLY A 150 -16.09 13.06 -1.92
N GLU A 151 -15.25 13.82 -2.61
CA GLU A 151 -15.46 14.30 -3.98
C GLU A 151 -15.48 13.14 -5.00
N TYR A 152 -14.92 11.98 -4.61
CA TYR A 152 -14.87 10.74 -5.38
C TYR A 152 -16.18 9.92 -5.29
N SER A 153 -17.21 10.46 -4.64
CA SER A 153 -18.58 9.95 -4.75
C SER A 153 -19.04 9.93 -6.22
N GLY A 154 -18.58 10.89 -7.03
CA GLY A 154 -18.93 11.06 -8.43
C GLY A 154 -20.39 11.45 -8.62
N ILE A 155 -20.96 12.18 -7.66
CA ILE A 155 -22.34 12.67 -7.71
C ILE A 155 -22.31 14.11 -8.21
N GLU A 156 -22.73 14.29 -9.46
CA GLU A 156 -22.67 15.57 -10.16
C GLU A 156 -24.00 15.86 -10.85
N HIS A 157 -24.45 17.11 -10.78
CA HIS A 157 -25.71 17.56 -11.38
C HIS A 157 -25.48 18.78 -12.26
N LYS A 158 -25.98 18.74 -13.49
CA LYS A 158 -26.14 19.95 -14.31
C LYS A 158 -27.43 20.64 -13.90
N ILE A 159 -27.33 21.71 -13.12
CA ILE A 159 -28.50 22.41 -12.58
C ILE A 159 -29.17 23.24 -13.69
N LEU A 160 -28.35 23.94 -14.47
CA LEU A 160 -28.77 24.75 -15.63
C LEU A 160 -27.59 24.88 -16.61
N PRO A 161 -27.79 25.34 -17.85
CA PRO A 161 -26.70 25.48 -18.83
C PRO A 161 -25.52 26.29 -18.28
N GLY A 162 -24.35 25.67 -18.19
CA GLY A 162 -23.14 26.29 -17.66
C GLY A 162 -22.94 26.21 -16.15
N VAL A 163 -23.85 25.58 -15.39
CA VAL A 163 -23.73 25.42 -13.93
C VAL A 163 -23.78 23.94 -13.55
N VAL A 164 -22.72 23.48 -12.89
CA VAL A 164 -22.55 22.12 -12.40
C VAL A 164 -22.38 22.14 -10.89
N GLU A 165 -23.14 21.30 -10.20
CA GLU A 165 -22.97 21.00 -8.78
C GLU A 165 -22.19 19.68 -8.65
N ASN A 166 -21.22 19.64 -7.74
CA ASN A 166 -20.51 18.43 -7.34
C ASN A 166 -20.68 18.23 -5.83
N LEU A 167 -21.17 17.05 -5.42
CA LEU A 167 -21.46 16.77 -4.02
C LEU A 167 -20.31 16.03 -3.35
N LYS A 168 -19.63 16.73 -2.44
CA LYS A 168 -18.69 16.13 -1.48
C LYS A 168 -19.46 15.44 -0.36
N ILE A 169 -19.41 14.11 -0.33
CA ILE A 169 -20.07 13.31 0.71
C ILE A 169 -19.07 12.94 1.79
N ILE A 170 -19.35 13.31 3.04
CA ILE A 170 -18.57 12.88 4.21
C ILE A 170 -19.54 12.26 5.22
N SER A 171 -19.24 11.04 5.66
CA SER A 171 -20.01 10.29 6.63
C SER A 171 -19.21 10.02 7.90
N GLN A 172 -19.94 9.90 9.00
CA GLN A 172 -19.36 9.60 10.30
C GLN A 172 -18.58 8.28 10.29
N LYS A 173 -19.17 7.23 9.71
CA LYS A 173 -18.61 5.88 9.72
C LYS A 173 -17.29 5.80 8.93
N ALA A 174 -17.25 6.35 7.72
CA ALA A 174 -16.03 6.32 6.92
C ALA A 174 -14.92 7.15 7.57
N SER A 175 -15.25 8.35 8.07
CA SER A 175 -14.31 9.22 8.80
C SER A 175 -13.74 8.53 10.03
N TYR A 176 -14.58 7.89 10.85
CA TYR A 176 -14.13 7.15 12.03
C TYR A 176 -13.20 5.99 11.64
N ASN A 177 -13.56 5.19 10.63
CA ASN A 177 -12.77 4.02 10.22
C ASN A 177 -11.36 4.39 9.75
N ILE A 178 -11.23 5.38 8.86
CA ILE A 178 -9.91 5.81 8.38
C ILE A 178 -9.07 6.43 9.50
N CYS A 179 -9.68 7.22 10.38
CA CYS A 179 -8.98 7.81 11.51
C CYS A 179 -8.51 6.71 12.46
N LYS A 180 -9.39 5.76 12.85
CA LYS A 180 -9.03 4.63 13.71
C LYS A 180 -7.86 3.84 13.13
N TYR A 181 -7.91 3.52 11.84
CA TYR A 181 -6.82 2.83 11.15
C TYR A 181 -5.51 3.65 11.17
N ALA A 182 -5.55 4.97 10.95
CA ALA A 182 -4.36 5.81 10.96
C ALA A 182 -3.66 5.80 12.34
N TYR A 183 -4.40 5.86 13.44
CA TYR A 183 -3.84 5.77 14.80
C TYR A 183 -3.33 4.36 15.13
N GLU A 184 -4.05 3.31 14.72
CA GLU A 184 -3.58 1.92 14.87
C GLU A 184 -2.28 1.68 14.11
N PHE A 185 -2.20 2.15 12.87
CA PHE A 185 -0.99 2.11 12.06
C PHE A 185 0.14 2.87 12.74
N ALA A 186 -0.11 4.09 13.22
CA ALA A 186 0.89 4.91 13.86
C ALA A 186 1.48 4.20 15.10
N LYS A 187 0.61 3.64 15.96
CA LYS A 187 1.01 2.84 17.12
C LYS A 187 1.83 1.60 16.73
N ALA A 188 1.33 0.82 15.77
CA ALA A 188 1.97 -0.43 15.35
C ALA A 188 3.35 -0.21 14.71
N ASN A 189 3.58 0.95 14.10
CA ASN A 189 4.83 1.30 13.42
C ASN A 189 5.71 2.27 14.23
N GLY A 190 5.40 2.50 15.52
CA GLY A 190 6.20 3.34 16.41
C GLY A 190 6.22 4.84 16.04
N ARG A 191 5.27 5.27 15.20
CA ARG A 191 5.07 6.67 14.79
C ARG A 191 4.59 7.48 15.98
N LYS A 192 4.88 8.78 15.98
CA LYS A 192 4.68 9.63 17.16
C LYS A 192 3.60 10.67 16.96
N LYS A 193 3.26 10.99 15.72
CA LYS A 193 2.32 12.06 15.42
C LYS A 193 1.34 11.69 14.29
N VAL A 194 0.07 12.05 14.48
CA VAL A 194 -0.98 12.00 13.46
C VAL A 194 -1.49 13.42 13.21
N SER A 195 -1.37 13.87 11.96
CA SER A 195 -1.86 15.16 11.48
C SER A 195 -3.19 14.95 10.76
N VAL A 196 -4.26 15.57 11.23
CA VAL A 196 -5.59 15.53 10.59
C VAL A 196 -5.67 16.69 9.59
N CYS A 197 -5.58 16.39 8.30
CA CYS A 197 -5.38 17.39 7.24
C CYS A 197 -6.70 17.71 6.52
N LEU A 198 -7.19 18.95 6.68
CA LEU A 198 -8.56 19.34 6.31
C LEU A 198 -8.64 20.78 5.79
N LYS A 199 -9.83 21.27 5.45
CA LYS A 199 -10.14 22.68 5.26
C LYS A 199 -11.43 23.07 6.00
N ALA A 200 -11.52 22.66 7.26
CA ALA A 200 -12.71 22.82 8.12
C ALA A 200 -13.13 24.29 8.35
N GLY A 201 -12.21 25.25 8.22
CA GLY A 201 -12.55 26.68 8.27
C GLY A 201 -13.48 27.13 7.12
N VAL A 202 -13.42 26.45 5.97
CA VAL A 202 -14.27 26.69 4.80
C VAL A 202 -15.41 25.66 4.78
N MET A 203 -15.10 24.36 4.82
CA MET A 203 -16.07 23.27 4.80
C MET A 203 -16.50 22.87 6.22
N LYS A 204 -17.23 23.77 6.89
CA LYS A 204 -17.62 23.63 8.30
C LYS A 204 -18.40 22.36 8.63
N GLN A 205 -19.21 21.86 7.68
CA GLN A 205 -20.05 20.68 7.89
C GLN A 205 -19.31 19.38 7.55
N GLY A 206 -18.85 19.21 6.30
CA GLY A 206 -18.17 17.99 5.84
C GLY A 206 -16.83 17.75 6.55
N ASP A 207 -15.87 18.65 6.38
CA ASP A 207 -14.56 18.53 7.03
C ASP A 207 -14.66 18.70 8.54
N GLY A 208 -15.62 19.48 9.02
CA GLY A 208 -15.91 19.57 10.46
C GLY A 208 -16.41 18.25 11.05
N LEU A 209 -17.17 17.44 10.30
CA LEU A 209 -17.56 16.09 10.71
C LEU A 209 -16.34 15.17 10.78
N PHE A 210 -15.49 15.16 9.74
CA PHE A 210 -14.26 14.38 9.73
C PHE A 210 -13.36 14.74 10.92
N MET A 211 -13.19 16.05 11.19
CA MET A 211 -12.41 16.55 12.33
C MET A 211 -12.92 16.02 13.67
N ARG A 212 -14.25 16.04 13.90
CA ARG A 212 -14.84 15.56 15.15
C ARG A 212 -14.58 14.07 15.37
N GLU A 213 -14.75 13.26 14.33
CA GLU A 213 -14.47 11.82 14.44
C GLU A 213 -12.97 11.54 14.64
N ALA A 214 -12.09 12.29 13.98
CA ALA A 214 -10.65 12.18 14.19
C ALA A 214 -10.21 12.52 15.62
N LEU A 215 -10.77 13.59 16.20
CA LEU A 215 -10.50 13.99 17.58
C LEU A 215 -11.06 12.99 18.59
N LYS A 216 -12.25 12.44 18.32
CA LYS A 216 -12.82 11.35 19.15
C LYS A 216 -11.92 10.11 19.16
N VAL A 217 -11.40 9.70 18.01
CA VAL A 217 -10.43 8.59 17.93
C VAL A 217 -9.14 8.94 18.68
N ALA A 218 -8.66 10.18 18.59
CA ALA A 218 -7.44 10.61 19.27
C ALA A 218 -7.48 10.42 20.79
N GLU A 219 -8.65 10.55 21.43
CA GLU A 219 -8.84 10.30 22.86
C GLU A 219 -8.50 8.85 23.27
N GLU A 220 -8.61 7.90 22.33
CA GLU A 220 -8.28 6.48 22.55
C GLU A 220 -6.76 6.19 22.44
N TYR A 221 -5.96 7.16 21.97
CA TYR A 221 -4.53 7.03 21.73
C TYR A 221 -3.72 8.20 22.31
N PRO A 222 -3.75 8.42 23.64
CA PRO A 222 -3.10 9.56 24.28
C PRO A 222 -1.57 9.58 24.11
N GLU A 223 -0.95 8.46 23.73
CA GLU A 223 0.48 8.36 23.43
C GLU A 223 0.89 8.93 22.07
N ILE A 224 -0.07 9.23 21.19
CA ILE A 224 0.16 9.78 19.85
C ILE A 224 -0.17 11.27 19.87
N GLN A 225 0.78 12.11 19.43
CA GLN A 225 0.52 13.53 19.28
C GLN A 225 -0.48 13.75 18.13
N THR A 226 -1.54 14.51 18.41
CA THR A 226 -2.54 14.88 17.41
C THR A 226 -2.46 16.36 17.08
N GLU A 227 -2.51 16.69 15.79
CA GLU A 227 -2.75 18.06 15.34
C GLU A 227 -3.83 18.11 14.26
N VAL A 228 -4.60 19.20 14.22
CA VAL A 228 -5.52 19.49 13.12
C VAL A 228 -4.93 20.64 12.32
N VAL A 229 -4.71 20.40 11.03
CA VAL A 229 -3.95 21.32 10.16
C VAL A 229 -4.67 21.53 8.85
N ASN A 230 -4.61 22.75 8.31
CA ASN A 230 -5.20 23.01 7.01
C ASN A 230 -4.37 22.37 5.88
N VAL A 231 -5.02 21.81 4.86
CA VAL A 231 -4.35 21.11 3.76
C VAL A 231 -3.36 21.98 2.98
N ASP A 232 -3.61 23.28 2.85
CA ASP A 232 -2.66 24.24 2.26
C ASP A 232 -1.42 24.43 3.14
N THR A 233 -1.58 24.46 4.46
CA THR A 233 -0.44 24.47 5.40
C THR A 233 0.36 23.16 5.30
N VAL A 234 -0.30 22.02 5.14
CA VAL A 234 0.38 20.73 4.92
C VAL A 234 1.21 20.75 3.65
N CYS A 235 0.65 21.22 2.53
CA CYS A 235 1.41 21.36 1.28
C CYS A 235 2.62 22.30 1.45
N PHE A 236 2.46 23.41 2.16
CA PHE A 236 3.56 24.32 2.47
C PHE A 236 4.65 23.64 3.33
N GLN A 237 4.25 22.90 4.37
CA GLN A 237 5.18 22.15 5.22
C GLN A 237 5.91 21.06 4.44
N LEU A 238 5.22 20.29 3.60
CA LEU A 238 5.84 19.27 2.74
C LEU A 238 6.88 19.84 1.79
N ALA A 239 6.63 21.03 1.23
CA ALA A 239 7.56 21.70 0.32
C ALA A 239 8.72 22.41 1.04
N SER A 240 8.60 22.73 2.32
CA SER A 240 9.61 23.51 3.06
C SER A 240 10.42 22.67 4.06
N ASN A 241 9.76 21.77 4.79
CA ASN A 241 10.34 20.92 5.82
C ASN A 241 9.45 19.67 6.03
N PRO A 242 9.46 18.70 5.09
CA PRO A 242 8.60 17.52 5.17
C PRO A 242 8.80 16.67 6.44
N GLN A 243 9.98 16.76 7.07
CA GLN A 243 10.30 16.08 8.34
C GLN A 243 9.51 16.63 9.53
N SER A 244 8.83 17.78 9.38
CA SER A 244 7.90 18.24 10.40
C SER A 244 6.63 17.40 10.47
N LEU A 245 6.36 16.54 9.48
CA LEU A 245 5.16 15.69 9.41
C LEU A 245 5.54 14.22 9.66
N ASP A 246 4.54 13.40 10.02
CA ASP A 246 4.71 11.97 10.29
C ASP A 246 3.59 11.18 9.59
N VAL A 247 2.55 10.77 10.32
CA VAL A 247 1.33 10.22 9.70
C VAL A 247 0.35 11.34 9.42
N MET A 248 -0.20 11.39 8.20
CA MET A 248 -1.17 12.40 7.77
C MET A 248 -2.47 11.71 7.36
N VAL A 249 -3.60 12.01 8.01
CA VAL A 249 -4.90 11.43 7.71
C VAL A 249 -5.85 12.47 7.14
N MET A 250 -6.54 12.14 6.04
CA MET A 250 -7.33 13.11 5.29
C MET A 250 -8.44 12.52 4.41
N PRO A 251 -9.48 13.31 4.08
CA PRO A 251 -10.47 12.99 3.06
C PRO A 251 -9.89 12.70 1.67
N ASN A 252 -10.70 12.07 0.83
CA ASN A 252 -10.29 11.44 -0.41
C ASN A 252 -9.49 12.33 -1.38
N LEU A 253 -10.03 13.49 -1.77
CA LEU A 253 -9.37 14.39 -2.72
C LEU A 253 -8.05 14.95 -2.20
N TYR A 254 -7.99 15.29 -0.91
CA TYR A 254 -6.75 15.79 -0.30
C TYR A 254 -5.69 14.71 -0.27
N GLY A 255 -6.09 13.48 0.08
CA GLY A 255 -5.20 12.33 0.11
C GLY A 255 -4.59 12.03 -1.25
N ASP A 256 -5.38 12.15 -2.31
CA ASP A 256 -4.92 12.02 -3.68
C ASP A 256 -3.81 13.01 -4.00
N ILE A 257 -4.09 14.30 -3.88
CA ILE A 257 -3.16 15.39 -4.21
C ILE A 257 -1.91 15.34 -3.34
N VAL A 258 -2.07 15.20 -2.03
CA VAL A 258 -0.96 15.24 -1.06
C VAL A 258 -0.05 14.03 -1.21
N SER A 259 -0.59 12.84 -1.49
CA SER A 259 0.25 11.66 -1.68
C SER A 259 1.08 11.69 -2.97
N ASP A 260 0.54 12.26 -4.05
CA ASP A 260 1.30 12.50 -5.28
C ASP A 260 2.37 13.58 -5.07
N LEU A 261 2.06 14.65 -4.32
CA LEU A 261 3.06 15.63 -3.87
C LEU A 261 4.20 14.95 -3.10
N CYS A 262 3.88 14.08 -2.13
CA CYS A 262 4.88 13.35 -1.34
C CYS A 262 5.76 12.44 -2.21
N SER A 263 5.19 11.84 -3.26
CA SER A 263 5.94 11.02 -4.22
C SER A 263 7.01 11.85 -4.94
N GLY A 264 6.69 13.10 -5.30
CA GLY A 264 7.64 14.03 -5.91
C GLY A 264 8.83 14.37 -5.00
N LEU A 265 8.67 14.28 -3.68
CA LEU A 265 9.75 14.56 -2.72
C LEU A 265 10.83 13.46 -2.72
N ILE A 266 10.46 12.23 -3.04
CA ILE A 266 11.32 11.04 -2.89
C ILE A 266 11.85 10.46 -4.20
N GLY A 267 11.53 11.07 -5.35
CA GLY A 267 12.04 10.64 -6.67
C GLY A 267 10.94 10.27 -7.67
N GLY A 268 9.67 10.39 -7.30
CA GLY A 268 8.52 10.23 -8.19
C GLY A 268 7.76 8.91 -8.00
N LEU A 269 6.72 8.75 -8.82
CA LEU A 269 5.74 7.66 -8.67
C LEU A 269 6.32 6.24 -8.88
N GLY A 270 7.48 6.13 -9.54
CA GLY A 270 8.19 4.85 -9.74
C GLY A 270 8.71 4.21 -8.44
N LEU A 271 8.77 4.98 -7.34
CA LEU A 271 9.23 4.55 -6.02
C LEU A 271 8.10 4.48 -4.98
N THR A 272 6.88 4.90 -5.34
CA THR A 272 5.79 5.03 -4.37
C THR A 272 4.93 3.77 -4.32
N ALA A 273 4.95 3.11 -3.17
CA ALA A 273 4.08 1.98 -2.86
C ALA A 273 2.70 2.43 -2.37
N SER A 274 1.69 1.57 -2.53
CA SER A 274 0.41 1.78 -1.87
C SER A 274 -0.31 0.50 -1.45
N GLY A 275 -1.06 0.60 -0.36
CA GLY A 275 -1.97 -0.43 0.12
C GLY A 275 -3.39 0.13 0.26
N ASN A 276 -4.37 -0.55 -0.31
CA ASN A 276 -5.79 -0.27 -0.12
C ASN A 276 -6.34 -1.31 0.86
N ILE A 277 -6.77 -0.85 2.03
CA ILE A 277 -7.14 -1.68 3.17
C ILE A 277 -8.64 -1.61 3.37
N GLY A 278 -9.28 -2.78 3.44
CA GLY A 278 -10.69 -2.94 3.81
C GLY A 278 -10.84 -3.81 5.04
N SER A 279 -12.09 -4.01 5.47
CA SER A 279 -12.38 -4.84 6.64
C SER A 279 -12.15 -6.35 6.38
N ASP A 280 -12.39 -6.80 5.16
CA ASP A 280 -12.38 -8.23 4.81
C ASP A 280 -11.16 -8.63 3.96
N CYS A 281 -10.59 -7.68 3.21
CA CYS A 281 -9.50 -7.92 2.26
C CYS A 281 -8.66 -6.66 2.05
N GLU A 282 -7.48 -6.86 1.46
CA GLU A 282 -6.48 -5.84 1.18
C GLU A 282 -5.96 -5.98 -0.26
N LEU A 283 -5.72 -4.85 -0.91
CA LEU A 283 -5.23 -4.75 -2.28
C LEU A 283 -4.03 -3.81 -2.36
N TYR A 284 -2.88 -4.35 -2.71
CA TYR A 284 -1.63 -3.62 -2.82
C TYR A 284 -1.33 -3.28 -4.28
N GLU A 285 -0.89 -2.06 -4.55
CA GLU A 285 -0.66 -1.59 -5.92
C GLU A 285 0.42 -0.50 -6.00
N ALA A 286 1.12 -0.46 -7.13
CA ALA A 286 1.92 0.69 -7.50
C ALA A 286 1.01 1.90 -7.78
N VAL A 287 1.47 3.10 -7.41
CA VAL A 287 0.69 4.33 -7.61
C VAL A 287 0.70 4.82 -9.06
N HIS A 288 1.79 4.55 -9.79
CA HIS A 288 1.96 5.04 -11.16
C HIS A 288 0.95 4.43 -12.15
N GLY A 289 0.77 5.12 -13.28
CA GLY A 289 -0.09 4.67 -14.38
C GLY A 289 0.53 3.54 -15.23
N THR A 290 -0.10 3.28 -16.37
CA THR A 290 0.27 2.17 -17.29
C THR A 290 1.49 2.43 -18.15
N ALA A 291 1.95 3.68 -18.26
CA ALA A 291 3.12 4.09 -19.05
C ALA A 291 3.20 3.40 -20.44
N PRO A 292 2.19 3.59 -21.31
CA PRO A 292 2.06 2.83 -22.55
C PRO A 292 3.20 3.09 -23.56
N ASP A 293 3.88 4.23 -23.42
CA ASP A 293 5.03 4.64 -24.23
C ASP A 293 6.28 3.78 -24.00
N ILE A 294 6.41 3.16 -22.82
CA ILE A 294 7.55 2.28 -22.48
C ILE A 294 7.15 0.80 -22.29
N ALA A 295 5.87 0.48 -22.37
CA ALA A 295 5.37 -0.89 -22.20
C ALA A 295 6.04 -1.89 -23.14
N GLY A 296 6.56 -2.98 -22.59
CA GLY A 296 7.21 -4.06 -23.33
C GLY A 296 8.61 -3.72 -23.87
N LYS A 297 9.18 -2.58 -23.45
CA LYS A 297 10.54 -2.17 -23.83
C LYS A 297 11.60 -2.54 -22.78
N ASP A 298 11.21 -3.25 -21.71
CA ASP A 298 12.10 -3.57 -20.58
C ASP A 298 12.65 -2.30 -19.91
N LEU A 299 11.89 -1.22 -19.84
CA LEU A 299 12.35 0.06 -19.27
C LEU A 299 11.69 0.41 -17.92
N ALA A 300 10.63 -0.30 -17.54
CA ALA A 300 9.87 0.05 -16.34
C ALA A 300 10.62 -0.28 -15.05
N ASN A 301 10.55 0.66 -14.10
CA ASN A 301 11.02 0.45 -12.74
C ASN A 301 10.00 -0.38 -11.93
N PRO A 302 10.35 -1.60 -11.47
CA PRO A 302 9.45 -2.43 -10.69
C PRO A 302 9.37 -2.02 -9.20
N THR A 303 10.14 -1.01 -8.76
CA THR A 303 10.31 -0.68 -7.33
C THR A 303 8.99 -0.37 -6.64
N ALA A 304 8.11 0.46 -7.22
CA ALA A 304 6.81 0.78 -6.61
C ALA A 304 5.95 -0.47 -6.34
N LEU A 305 5.84 -1.39 -7.30
CA LEU A 305 5.06 -2.61 -7.12
C LEU A 305 5.74 -3.58 -6.15
N LEU A 306 7.07 -3.67 -6.20
CA LEU A 306 7.86 -4.49 -5.30
C LEU A 306 7.72 -4.02 -3.85
N LEU A 307 7.81 -2.73 -3.58
CA LEU A 307 7.58 -2.15 -2.24
C LEU A 307 6.12 -2.31 -1.80
N SER A 308 5.16 -2.25 -2.72
CA SER A 308 3.76 -2.57 -2.40
C SER A 308 3.60 -4.04 -1.99
N SER A 309 4.38 -4.93 -2.61
CA SER A 309 4.42 -6.34 -2.21
C SER A 309 5.08 -6.55 -0.85
N THR A 310 6.07 -5.73 -0.43
CA THR A 310 6.63 -5.80 0.93
C THR A 310 5.64 -5.30 1.98
N MET A 311 4.82 -4.29 1.66
CA MET A 311 3.67 -3.90 2.50
C MET A 311 2.69 -5.09 2.68
N MET A 312 2.36 -5.79 1.59
CA MET A 312 1.51 -6.98 1.62
C MET A 312 2.10 -8.08 2.51
N LEU A 313 3.38 -8.40 2.32
CA LEU A 313 4.06 -9.42 3.13
C LEU A 313 4.05 -9.07 4.62
N ASN A 314 4.26 -7.80 4.98
CA ASN A 314 4.17 -7.34 6.36
C ASN A 314 2.78 -7.55 6.96
N SER A 315 1.70 -7.24 6.22
CA SER A 315 0.33 -7.49 6.66
C SER A 315 0.03 -8.98 6.84
N MET A 316 0.60 -9.83 5.97
CA MET A 316 0.47 -11.29 6.09
C MET A 316 1.30 -11.90 7.23
N GLY A 317 2.25 -11.14 7.80
CA GLY A 317 3.17 -11.60 8.84
C GLY A 317 4.51 -12.15 8.33
N PHE A 318 4.78 -12.08 7.03
CA PHE A 318 6.05 -12.46 6.39
C PHE A 318 7.09 -11.34 6.50
N ARG A 319 7.39 -10.94 7.74
CA ARG A 319 8.23 -9.76 8.05
C ARG A 319 9.68 -9.93 7.62
N ASN A 320 10.22 -11.14 7.69
CA ASN A 320 11.60 -11.41 7.31
C ASN A 320 11.78 -11.31 5.79
N GLU A 321 10.84 -11.88 5.03
CA GLU A 321 10.81 -11.81 3.57
C GLU A 321 10.66 -10.36 3.10
N ALA A 322 9.74 -9.61 3.72
CA ALA A 322 9.57 -8.18 3.46
C ALA A 322 10.85 -7.39 3.73
N ALA A 323 11.49 -7.62 4.89
CA ALA A 323 12.72 -6.94 5.27
C ALA A 323 13.89 -7.24 4.32
N ASN A 324 14.03 -8.49 3.87
CA ASN A 324 15.09 -8.88 2.92
C ASN A 324 14.92 -8.14 1.58
N ILE A 325 13.69 -8.09 1.04
CA ILE A 325 13.40 -7.35 -0.20
C ILE A 325 13.68 -5.86 -0.02
N ASP A 326 13.17 -5.26 1.07
CA ASP A 326 13.39 -3.84 1.38
C ASP A 326 14.87 -3.48 1.47
N GLN A 327 15.68 -4.34 2.12
CA GLN A 327 17.12 -4.14 2.25
C GLN A 327 17.84 -4.29 0.90
N ALA A 328 17.46 -5.28 0.09
CA ALA A 328 18.03 -5.48 -1.24
C ALA A 328 17.76 -4.27 -2.15
N VAL A 329 16.52 -3.77 -2.18
CA VAL A 329 16.15 -2.55 -2.93
C VAL A 329 16.98 -1.35 -2.46
N LYS A 330 17.05 -1.10 -1.14
CA LYS A 330 17.86 0.00 -0.58
C LYS A 330 19.34 -0.13 -0.96
N SER A 331 19.89 -1.34 -0.94
CA SER A 331 21.27 -1.59 -1.30
C SER A 331 21.55 -1.32 -2.78
N VAL A 332 20.64 -1.69 -3.68
CA VAL A 332 20.79 -1.42 -5.13
C VAL A 332 20.69 0.07 -5.42
N LEU A 333 19.68 0.74 -4.85
CA LEU A 333 19.51 2.19 -5.01
C LEU A 333 20.70 2.97 -4.44
N LYS A 334 21.25 2.55 -3.30
CA LYS A 334 22.43 3.18 -2.69
C LYS A 334 23.68 3.06 -3.55
N GLU A 335 23.91 1.91 -4.18
CA GLU A 335 25.03 1.74 -5.12
C GLU A 335 24.81 2.54 -6.41
N ASN A 336 23.55 2.73 -6.81
CA ASN A 336 23.14 3.52 -7.97
C ASN A 336 23.83 3.11 -9.29
N LYS A 337 24.18 1.82 -9.42
CA LYS A 337 24.92 1.29 -10.57
C LYS A 337 24.01 0.66 -11.61
N TYR A 338 23.13 -0.25 -11.17
CA TYR A 338 22.15 -0.93 -12.01
C TYR A 338 20.78 -0.37 -11.64
N VAL A 339 20.42 0.80 -12.19
CA VAL A 339 19.12 1.45 -11.98
C VAL A 339 18.47 1.81 -13.32
N THR A 340 17.15 1.97 -13.30
CA THR A 340 16.33 2.30 -14.47
C THR A 340 16.42 3.77 -14.86
N GLY A 341 15.92 4.10 -16.05
CA GLY A 341 16.04 5.44 -16.64
C GLY A 341 15.39 6.56 -15.83
N ASP A 342 14.28 6.29 -15.15
CA ASP A 342 13.60 7.23 -14.25
C ASP A 342 14.46 7.64 -13.05
N LEU A 343 15.43 6.81 -12.66
CA LEU A 343 16.41 7.08 -11.61
C LEU A 343 17.73 7.64 -12.14
N GLY A 344 17.80 7.97 -13.44
CA GLY A 344 19.00 8.47 -14.10
C GLY A 344 19.98 7.39 -14.58
N GLY A 345 19.58 6.11 -14.53
CA GLY A 345 20.37 5.00 -15.04
C GLY A 345 20.14 4.72 -16.53
N LYS A 346 20.72 3.61 -16.99
CA LYS A 346 20.65 3.14 -18.39
C LYS A 346 20.17 1.70 -18.52
N TYR A 347 19.87 1.05 -17.40
CA TYR A 347 19.55 -0.37 -17.35
C TYR A 347 18.05 -0.59 -17.42
N GLY A 348 17.67 -1.76 -17.93
CA GLY A 348 16.28 -2.15 -18.05
C GLY A 348 15.68 -2.74 -16.78
N ASN A 349 14.40 -3.05 -16.85
CA ASN A 349 13.63 -3.76 -15.82
C ASN A 349 14.29 -5.09 -15.43
N THR A 350 14.75 -5.85 -16.42
CA THR A 350 15.37 -7.16 -16.21
C THR A 350 16.70 -7.05 -15.45
N ASP A 351 17.58 -6.15 -15.88
CA ASP A 351 18.88 -5.91 -15.23
C ASP A 351 18.71 -5.41 -13.80
N TYR A 352 17.79 -4.47 -13.58
CA TYR A 352 17.46 -3.97 -12.25
C TYR A 352 16.95 -5.08 -11.32
N THR A 353 16.07 -5.94 -11.84
CA THR A 353 15.54 -7.10 -11.10
C THR A 353 16.65 -8.07 -10.73
N ASN A 354 17.58 -8.35 -11.64
CA ASN A 354 18.73 -9.22 -11.36
C ASN A 354 19.63 -8.62 -10.28
N ALA A 355 19.92 -7.32 -10.34
CA ALA A 355 20.72 -6.65 -9.31
C ALA A 355 20.09 -6.73 -7.91
N ILE A 356 18.75 -6.70 -7.82
CA ILE A 356 18.04 -6.93 -6.54
C ILE A 356 18.17 -8.39 -6.11
N ILE A 357 17.99 -9.34 -7.02
CA ILE A 357 18.13 -10.78 -6.76
C ILE A 357 19.53 -11.12 -6.22
N ASP A 358 20.58 -10.53 -6.80
CA ASP A 358 21.97 -10.72 -6.38
C ASP A 358 22.23 -10.25 -4.94
N ARG A 359 21.36 -9.40 -4.38
CA ARG A 359 21.43 -8.91 -2.99
C ARG A 359 20.59 -9.72 -2.01
N LEU A 360 19.81 -10.67 -2.51
CA LEU A 360 19.03 -11.60 -1.69
C LEU A 360 19.76 -12.93 -1.43
N GLN A 361 20.86 -13.17 -2.15
CA GLN A 361 21.78 -14.29 -1.97
C GLN A 361 22.89 -13.92 -0.99
#